data_AF-A0A348W9M3-F1
#
_entry.id   AF-A0A348W9M3-F1
#
_cell.length_a   1.000
_cell.length_b   1.000
_cell.length_c   1.000
_cell.angle_alpha   90.00
_cell.angle_beta   90.00
_cell.angle_gamma   90.00
#
_symmetry.space_group_name_H-M   'P 1'
#
loop_
_entity.id
_entity.type
_entity.pdbx_description
1 polymer ?
#
loop_
_entity_poly.entity_id
_entity_poly.type
_entity_poly.pdbx_seq_one_letter_code
_entity_poly.pdbx_strand_id
1 'polypeptide(L)'
;ATLLEGTLATSLPANPGVIVLADVATLSPGETADLLGWAEAGGTLLRFAGPQLAASDVSRDGEDPLLPVRLRSGGRSVGGAMSWGEPKTLAPFPEDSPFYGLDIPEDVTVNSQVMAQPDPTLADRVIAALSDGTPLVTRKRIGAGQVILFHVTANAEWSSLPLSGLFVQMLERLSITAAADTTLPADLAAATWQPDRVLTASGTLEPGDTLPGVSGTALLSEPLGPELRPGLYDGPDRRLARNAHDPERDLAPMVWPAGTRIEGMVRASETPLGGWLLALAMLLLLGDILASLALSGRLGPVRRAALLGTVAILTSYSPDTAWSQPGPEIAEELALAHVITGDRALDEIAHAALRGLGQTLFFRTSVEPDPPVGVDLERDELAFYPLLYWPITPDQPLPSAEAYARLNTYLRTGGMILFDTRDADIAGFGTGSPNGAMLRKLAAPLDIPPLEPVPEDHVLTRSFYLLQDFPGRHMGRTVWVEAAPPDAEQVEGMPFRNLNDGVTPVVIGGNDWASAWAVTENGSPLLPVGRGFAGERQRELALRFGVNLVMHVLTGNYKSDQVHVPALLDRLGQ
;
A
#
# COMPACT_ATOMS: atom_id res chain seq x y z
N ALA A 1 -19.06 -3.20 3.64
CA ALA A 1 -18.94 -2.25 2.52
C ALA A 1 -18.10 -2.91 1.43
N THR A 2 -18.45 -2.72 0.16
CA THR A 2 -17.57 -3.13 -0.95
C THR A 2 -16.52 -2.05 -1.12
N LEU A 3 -15.26 -2.36 -0.83
CA LEU A 3 -14.14 -1.46 -1.07
C LEU A 3 -13.75 -1.57 -2.55
N LEU A 4 -13.61 -0.43 -3.22
CA LEU A 4 -13.08 -0.36 -4.58
C LEU A 4 -11.77 0.40 -4.52
N GLU A 5 -10.68 -0.28 -4.88
CA GLU A 5 -9.36 0.32 -5.03
C GLU A 5 -9.11 0.57 -6.50
N GLY A 6 -8.72 1.79 -6.86
CA GLY A 6 -8.50 2.16 -8.25
C GLY A 6 -8.45 3.66 -8.48
N THR A 7 -8.39 4.03 -9.75
CA THR A 7 -8.40 5.43 -10.18
C THR A 7 -9.79 6.06 -10.07
N LEU A 8 -9.88 7.38 -10.09
CA LEU A 8 -11.16 8.09 -10.17
C LEU A 8 -11.98 7.66 -11.40
N ALA A 9 -11.33 7.44 -12.55
CA ALA A 9 -11.98 7.01 -13.78
C ALA A 9 -12.65 5.63 -13.69
N THR A 10 -12.13 4.75 -12.84
CA THR A 10 -12.70 3.40 -12.62
C THR A 10 -13.70 3.38 -11.47
N SER A 11 -13.48 4.21 -10.45
CA SER A 11 -14.29 4.25 -9.23
C SER A 11 -15.58 5.06 -9.42
N LEU A 12 -15.54 6.20 -10.11
CA LEU A 12 -16.72 7.07 -10.31
C LEU A 12 -17.89 6.36 -11.03
N PRO A 13 -17.68 5.57 -12.11
CA PRO A 13 -18.76 4.83 -12.76
C PRO A 13 -19.46 3.81 -11.87
N ALA A 14 -18.77 3.30 -10.83
CA ALA A 14 -19.36 2.38 -9.85
C ALA A 14 -20.28 3.10 -8.84
N ASN A 15 -20.38 4.43 -8.91
CA ASN A 15 -21.19 5.30 -8.05
C ASN A 15 -21.03 5.01 -6.55
N PRO A 16 -19.80 5.11 -6.00
CA PRO A 16 -19.56 4.90 -4.58
C PRO A 16 -20.23 5.99 -3.73
N GLY A 17 -20.67 5.65 -2.52
CA GLY A 17 -21.19 6.63 -1.57
C GLY A 17 -20.11 7.52 -0.93
N VAL A 18 -18.87 7.01 -0.87
CA VAL A 18 -17.71 7.70 -0.31
C VAL A 18 -16.50 7.48 -1.21
N ILE A 19 -15.75 8.53 -1.49
CA ILE A 19 -14.45 8.48 -2.17
C ILE A 19 -13.41 9.01 -1.18
N VAL A 20 -12.31 8.26 -1.02
CA VAL A 20 -11.22 8.62 -0.11
C VAL A 20 -9.98 9.00 -0.93
N LEU A 21 -9.42 10.17 -0.68
CA LEU A 21 -8.14 10.62 -1.26
C LEU A 21 -7.12 10.80 -0.15
N ALA A 22 -6.04 10.03 -0.18
CA ALA A 22 -4.94 10.14 0.76
C ALA A 22 -3.77 10.91 0.14
N ASP A 23 -3.46 12.08 0.70
CA ASP A 23 -2.35 12.96 0.30
C ASP A 23 -2.28 13.29 -1.20
N VAL A 24 -3.43 13.44 -1.86
CA VAL A 24 -3.47 13.91 -3.25
C VAL A 24 -3.47 15.43 -3.26
N ALA A 25 -2.39 16.03 -3.75
CA ALA A 25 -2.26 17.48 -3.86
C ALA A 25 -3.14 18.04 -5.00
N THR A 26 -2.80 17.71 -6.24
CA THR A 26 -3.41 18.28 -7.45
C THR A 26 -4.27 17.25 -8.18
N LEU A 27 -5.47 17.65 -8.56
CA LEU A 27 -6.36 16.90 -9.44
C LEU A 27 -6.37 17.57 -10.82
N SER A 28 -6.50 16.79 -11.89
CA SER A 28 -6.68 17.37 -13.22
C SER A 28 -8.02 18.13 -13.29
N PRO A 29 -8.19 19.09 -14.23
CA PRO A 29 -9.45 19.81 -14.37
C PRO A 29 -10.65 18.90 -14.65
N GLY A 30 -10.44 17.79 -15.37
CA GLY A 30 -11.48 16.78 -15.64
C GLY A 30 -11.90 16.05 -14.36
N GLU A 31 -10.94 15.48 -13.62
CA GLU A 31 -11.21 14.79 -12.35
C GLU A 31 -11.88 15.71 -11.33
N THR A 32 -11.48 16.99 -11.30
CA THR A 32 -12.10 17.99 -10.41
C THR A 32 -13.57 18.20 -10.76
N ALA A 33 -13.89 18.35 -12.04
CA ALA A 33 -15.28 18.54 -12.49
C ALA A 33 -16.13 17.29 -12.22
N ASP A 34 -15.59 16.10 -12.46
CA ASP A 34 -16.30 14.84 -12.25
C ASP A 34 -16.57 14.59 -10.75
N LEU A 35 -15.56 14.81 -9.90
CA LEU A 35 -15.73 14.72 -8.45
C LEU A 35 -16.70 15.77 -7.90
N LEU A 36 -16.68 16.97 -8.46
CA LEU A 36 -17.61 18.02 -8.05
C LEU A 36 -19.06 17.63 -8.40
N GLY A 37 -19.30 17.16 -9.63
CA GLY A 37 -20.63 16.69 -10.04
C GLY A 37 -21.13 15.50 -9.21
N TRP A 38 -20.25 14.56 -8.88
CA TRP A 38 -20.57 13.44 -8.00
C TRP A 38 -20.86 13.88 -6.56
N ALA A 39 -20.07 14.81 -6.01
CA ALA A 39 -20.30 15.36 -4.67
C ALA A 39 -21.61 16.15 -4.61
N GLU A 40 -21.91 16.97 -5.63
CA GLU A 40 -23.18 17.70 -5.73
C GLU A 40 -24.40 16.76 -5.74
N ALA A 41 -24.25 15.57 -6.32
CA ALA A 41 -25.28 14.53 -6.36
C ALA A 41 -25.45 13.74 -5.04
N GLY A 42 -24.67 14.04 -4.00
CA GLY A 42 -24.78 13.40 -2.68
C GLY A 42 -23.53 12.64 -2.22
N GLY A 43 -22.48 12.59 -3.03
CA GLY A 43 -21.22 11.93 -2.68
C GLY A 43 -20.52 12.57 -1.48
N THR A 44 -19.85 11.76 -0.65
CA THR A 44 -18.98 12.24 0.43
C THR A 44 -17.51 12.07 0.07
N LEU A 45 -16.84 13.18 -0.23
CA LEU A 45 -15.40 13.19 -0.48
C LEU A 45 -14.64 13.28 0.85
N LEU A 46 -13.92 12.23 1.21
CA LEU A 46 -13.04 12.21 2.37
C LEU A 46 -11.58 12.40 1.92
N ARG A 47 -10.90 13.40 2.48
CA ARG A 47 -9.51 13.71 2.16
C ARG A 47 -8.64 13.63 3.40
N PHE A 48 -7.44 13.11 3.23
CA PHE A 48 -6.37 13.16 4.22
C PHE A 48 -5.25 14.07 3.72
N ALA A 49 -4.80 14.96 4.57
CA ALA A 49 -3.61 15.75 4.31
C ALA A 49 -2.36 14.89 4.41
N GLY A 50 -1.25 15.38 3.86
CA GLY A 50 0.06 14.76 3.98
C GLY A 50 1.13 15.66 3.39
N PRO A 51 2.37 15.16 3.26
CA PRO A 51 3.50 15.93 2.77
C PRO A 51 3.24 16.59 1.41
N GLN A 52 2.58 15.89 0.47
CA GLN A 52 2.31 16.44 -0.87
C GLN A 52 1.33 17.60 -0.80
N LEU A 53 0.19 17.43 -0.10
CA LEU A 53 -0.80 18.49 0.04
C LEU A 53 -0.21 19.70 0.79
N ALA A 54 0.63 19.48 1.81
CA ALA A 54 1.32 20.54 2.54
C ALA A 54 2.30 21.33 1.67
N ALA A 55 3.06 20.65 0.81
CA ALA A 55 4.00 21.27 -0.11
C ALA A 55 3.31 22.04 -1.24
N SER A 56 2.11 21.61 -1.64
CA SER A 56 1.37 22.16 -2.78
C SER A 56 0.83 23.58 -2.59
N ASP A 57 0.68 24.32 -3.69
CA ASP A 57 0.03 25.63 -3.72
C ASP A 57 -1.52 25.57 -3.74
N VAL A 58 -2.08 24.36 -3.58
CA VAL A 58 -3.52 24.13 -3.68
C VAL A 58 -4.25 24.82 -2.53
N SER A 59 -5.30 25.55 -2.88
CA SER A 59 -6.11 26.37 -1.97
C SER A 59 -5.34 27.45 -1.17
N ARG A 60 -4.24 27.99 -1.72
CA ARG A 60 -3.48 29.11 -1.11
C ARG A 60 -4.01 30.49 -1.51
N ASP A 61 -4.15 30.74 -2.82
CA ASP A 61 -4.56 32.06 -3.35
C ASP A 61 -6.09 32.18 -3.53
N GLY A 62 -6.77 31.05 -3.74
CA GLY A 62 -8.23 30.95 -3.91
C GLY A 62 -8.79 29.73 -3.16
N GLU A 63 -10.08 29.75 -2.85
CA GLU A 63 -10.74 28.60 -2.21
C GLU A 63 -10.93 27.47 -3.25
N ASP A 64 -10.34 26.30 -2.98
CA ASP A 64 -10.56 25.12 -3.82
C ASP A 64 -11.98 24.55 -3.58
N PRO A 65 -12.74 24.21 -4.63
CA PRO A 65 -14.10 23.70 -4.47
C PRO A 65 -14.16 22.35 -3.74
N LEU A 66 -13.10 21.54 -3.83
CA LEU A 66 -12.95 20.22 -3.23
C LEU A 66 -12.08 20.25 -1.97
N LEU A 67 -11.91 21.41 -1.34
CA LEU A 67 -11.39 21.52 0.01
C LEU A 67 -12.34 22.33 0.90
N PRO A 68 -12.50 21.94 2.17
CA PRO A 68 -13.39 22.62 3.08
C PRO A 68 -12.84 23.95 3.57
N VAL A 69 -11.53 24.20 3.50
CA VAL A 69 -10.89 25.39 4.04
C VAL A 69 -9.68 25.76 3.20
N ARG A 70 -9.31 27.05 3.21
CA ARG A 70 -8.01 27.47 2.68
C ARG A 70 -6.89 27.00 3.59
N LEU A 71 -5.74 26.68 3.00
CA LEU A 71 -4.62 26.11 3.72
C LEU A 71 -3.52 27.16 3.88
N ARG A 72 -2.89 27.21 5.05
CA ARG A 72 -1.74 28.09 5.31
C ARG A 72 -0.48 27.51 4.68
N SER A 73 0.42 28.37 4.21
CA SER A 73 1.76 27.96 3.79
C SER A 73 2.59 27.48 4.99
N GLY A 74 3.16 26.28 4.88
CA GLY A 74 3.88 25.62 5.95
C GLY A 74 2.94 24.89 6.91
N GLY A 75 3.12 23.57 7.02
CA GLY A 75 2.46 22.76 8.05
C GLY A 75 2.93 23.15 9.45
N ARG A 76 2.16 22.77 10.46
CA ARG A 76 2.61 22.79 11.84
C ARG A 76 3.28 21.45 12.12
N SER A 77 4.61 21.42 12.16
CA SER A 77 5.38 20.31 12.72
C SER A 77 5.69 20.61 14.19
N VAL A 78 5.20 19.74 15.07
CA VAL A 78 5.48 19.69 16.50
C VAL A 78 6.43 18.52 16.69
N GLY A 79 7.73 18.80 16.66
CA GLY A 79 8.77 17.76 16.73
C GLY A 79 10.03 18.01 15.91
N GLY A 80 10.06 19.01 15.02
CA GLY A 80 11.34 19.50 14.47
C GLY A 80 12.21 20.08 15.60
N ALA A 81 13.53 19.92 15.52
CA ALA A 81 14.50 20.23 16.60
C ALA A 81 14.46 21.68 17.16
N MET A 82 13.71 22.58 16.51
CA MET A 82 13.47 23.96 16.94
C MET A 82 12.02 24.27 17.39
N SER A 83 11.11 23.28 17.33
CA SER A 83 9.70 23.37 17.74
C SER A 83 9.50 22.60 19.04
N TRP A 84 9.82 23.23 20.16
CA TRP A 84 9.54 22.73 21.51
C TRP A 84 8.03 22.82 21.84
N GLY A 85 7.19 22.16 21.05
CA GLY A 85 5.80 21.92 21.41
C GLY A 85 5.62 20.48 21.87
N GLU A 86 4.90 20.27 22.96
CA GLU A 86 4.40 18.92 23.28
C GLU A 86 3.39 18.47 22.21
N PRO A 87 3.42 17.19 21.79
CA PRO A 87 2.39 16.57 20.97
C PRO A 87 1.00 16.93 21.49
N LYS A 88 0.09 17.24 20.57
CA LYS A 88 -1.25 17.71 20.95
C LYS A 88 -2.24 16.56 20.99
N THR A 89 -3.08 16.57 22.02
CA THR A 89 -4.22 15.67 22.15
C THR A 89 -5.46 16.28 21.52
N LEU A 90 -6.46 15.45 21.22
CA LEU A 90 -7.75 15.91 20.71
C LEU A 90 -8.53 16.64 21.81
N ALA A 91 -9.29 17.67 21.41
CA ALA A 91 -10.32 18.25 22.26
C ALA A 91 -11.59 17.38 22.24
N PRO A 92 -12.45 17.47 23.27
CA PRO A 92 -13.78 16.87 23.24
C PRO A 92 -14.54 17.27 21.97
N PHE A 93 -15.24 16.32 21.37
CA PHE A 93 -16.03 16.59 20.17
C PHE A 93 -17.22 17.52 20.49
N PRO A 94 -17.45 18.57 19.69
CA PRO A 94 -18.63 19.44 19.82
C PRO A 94 -19.95 18.68 19.67
N GLU A 95 -21.04 19.17 20.27
CA GLU A 95 -22.38 18.54 20.20
C GLU A 95 -22.94 18.43 18.78
N ASP A 96 -22.55 19.34 17.89
CA ASP A 96 -22.93 19.40 16.48
C ASP A 96 -22.00 18.59 15.57
N SER A 97 -20.96 17.98 16.13
CA SER A 97 -20.05 17.09 15.40
C SER A 97 -20.65 15.69 15.24
N PRO A 98 -20.46 15.03 14.08
CA PRO A 98 -20.79 13.60 13.92
C PRO A 98 -20.00 12.68 14.87
N PHE A 99 -18.95 13.19 15.51
CA PHE A 99 -18.11 12.46 16.46
C PHE A 99 -18.52 12.66 17.92
N TYR A 100 -19.59 13.42 18.18
CA TYR A 100 -20.07 13.62 19.54
C TYR A 100 -20.39 12.28 20.24
N GLY A 101 -19.94 12.15 21.48
CA GLY A 101 -20.11 10.95 22.30
C GLY A 101 -19.09 9.83 22.04
N LEU A 102 -18.13 10.02 21.13
CA LEU A 102 -16.99 9.10 21.02
C LEU A 102 -15.97 9.35 22.14
N ASP A 103 -15.49 8.28 22.77
CA ASP A 103 -14.43 8.34 23.77
C ASP A 103 -13.07 8.62 23.09
N ILE A 104 -12.32 9.56 23.65
CA ILE A 104 -10.99 9.95 23.14
C ILE A 104 -9.93 9.26 24.00
N PRO A 105 -9.16 8.30 23.45
CA PRO A 105 -8.06 7.66 24.16
C PRO A 105 -6.91 8.66 24.44
N GLU A 106 -6.26 8.53 25.60
CA GLU A 106 -5.17 9.43 26.03
C GLU A 106 -3.89 9.30 25.21
N ASP A 107 -3.70 8.17 24.51
CA ASP A 107 -2.55 7.84 23.67
C ASP A 107 -2.66 8.40 22.24
N VAL A 108 -3.77 9.10 21.91
CA VAL A 108 -3.92 9.79 20.63
C VAL A 108 -3.22 11.14 20.68
N THR A 109 -2.12 11.23 19.93
CA THR A 109 -1.29 12.42 19.80
C THR A 109 -1.16 12.85 18.34
N VAL A 110 -1.09 14.16 18.13
CA VAL A 110 -0.86 14.79 16.82
C VAL A 110 0.47 15.54 16.88
N ASN A 111 1.39 15.11 16.02
CA ASN A 111 2.74 15.66 15.90
C ASN A 111 2.83 16.63 14.72
N SER A 112 2.14 16.36 13.62
CA SER A 112 2.18 17.22 12.43
C SER A 112 0.78 17.41 11.86
N GLN A 113 0.50 18.57 11.26
CA GLN A 113 -0.74 18.81 10.52
C GLN A 113 -0.63 19.98 9.54
N VAL A 114 -1.47 19.98 8.50
CA VAL A 114 -1.68 21.16 7.66
C VAL A 114 -2.62 22.12 8.38
N MET A 115 -2.28 23.41 8.44
CA MET A 115 -3.11 24.40 9.12
C MET A 115 -4.17 25.01 8.19
N ALA A 116 -5.40 25.10 8.67
CA ALA A 116 -6.44 25.92 8.05
C ALA A 116 -6.09 27.41 8.20
N GLN A 117 -6.31 28.19 7.15
CA GLN A 117 -6.24 29.65 7.21
C GLN A 117 -7.48 30.17 7.94
N PRO A 118 -7.34 30.98 9.00
CA PRO A 118 -8.48 31.56 9.68
C PRO A 118 -9.32 32.44 8.74
N ASP A 119 -10.62 32.15 8.69
CA ASP A 119 -11.64 32.99 8.08
C ASP A 119 -12.92 33.00 8.95
N PRO A 120 -13.86 33.94 8.74
CA PRO A 120 -15.04 34.06 9.59
C PRO A 120 -15.95 32.82 9.63
N THR A 121 -15.87 31.96 8.61
CA THR A 121 -16.69 30.75 8.47
C THR A 121 -15.98 29.48 8.95
N LEU A 122 -14.69 29.57 9.31
CA LEU A 122 -13.88 28.41 9.68
C LEU A 122 -14.50 27.64 10.85
N ALA A 123 -14.99 28.35 11.88
CA ALA A 123 -15.59 27.73 13.06
C ALA A 123 -16.76 26.81 12.71
N ASP A 124 -17.62 27.21 11.77
CA ASP A 124 -18.78 26.43 11.31
C ASP A 124 -18.35 25.19 10.50
N ARG A 125 -17.10 25.14 10.05
CA ARG A 125 -16.53 24.03 9.26
C ARG A 125 -15.76 23.04 10.14
N VAL A 126 -15.41 23.36 11.37
CA VAL A 126 -14.64 22.46 12.24
C VAL A 126 -15.57 21.42 12.86
N ILE A 127 -15.27 20.13 12.64
CA ILE A 127 -15.99 19.01 13.28
C ILE A 127 -15.13 18.23 14.28
N ALA A 128 -13.81 18.43 14.27
CA ALA A 128 -12.92 18.01 15.35
C ALA A 128 -11.75 18.99 15.48
N ALA A 129 -11.30 19.23 16.71
CA ALA A 129 -10.20 20.13 17.01
C ALA A 129 -9.22 19.49 18.00
N LEU A 130 -8.03 20.06 18.08
CA LEU A 130 -7.05 19.76 19.11
C LEU A 130 -7.39 20.52 20.40
N SER A 131 -6.76 20.10 21.51
CA SER A 131 -6.90 20.72 22.83
C SER A 131 -6.57 22.23 22.87
N ASP A 132 -5.80 22.74 21.91
CA ASP A 132 -5.51 24.17 21.74
C ASP A 132 -6.48 24.92 20.81
N GLY A 133 -7.55 24.26 20.35
CA GLY A 133 -8.56 24.80 19.46
C GLY A 133 -8.18 24.77 17.98
N THR A 134 -7.01 24.23 17.62
CA THR A 134 -6.63 24.13 16.20
C THR A 134 -7.51 23.08 15.48
N PRO A 135 -8.06 23.37 14.30
CA PRO A 135 -8.85 22.39 13.55
C PRO A 135 -8.04 21.14 13.20
N LEU A 136 -8.63 19.97 13.46
CA LEU A 136 -8.09 18.67 13.09
C LEU A 136 -8.89 18.03 11.94
N VAL A 137 -10.22 18.19 11.97
CA VAL A 137 -11.11 17.73 10.90
C VAL A 137 -12.07 18.86 10.53
N THR A 138 -12.11 19.20 9.25
CA THR A 138 -12.98 20.24 8.70
C THR A 138 -13.92 19.68 7.64
N ARG A 139 -15.10 20.30 7.48
CA ARG A 139 -16.16 19.88 6.58
C ARG A 139 -16.79 21.07 5.86
N LYS A 140 -17.13 20.86 4.58
CA LYS A 140 -17.91 21.81 3.76
C LYS A 140 -18.96 21.04 2.95
N ARG A 141 -20.17 21.57 2.89
CA ARG A 141 -21.26 21.01 2.07
C ARG A 141 -21.08 21.42 0.60
N ILE A 142 -21.37 20.50 -0.31
CA ILE A 142 -21.34 20.70 -1.76
C ILE A 142 -22.61 20.08 -2.33
N GLY A 143 -23.57 20.89 -2.76
CA GLY A 143 -24.88 20.40 -3.21
C GLY A 143 -25.55 19.51 -2.14
N ALA A 144 -25.91 18.28 -2.50
CA ALA A 144 -26.46 17.29 -1.57
C ALA A 144 -25.38 16.52 -0.78
N GLY A 145 -24.11 16.59 -1.21
CA GLY A 145 -23.00 15.89 -0.58
C GLY A 145 -22.10 16.81 0.26
N GLN A 146 -20.85 16.39 0.44
CA GLN A 146 -19.90 17.09 1.29
C GLN A 146 -18.45 16.72 0.98
N VAL A 147 -17.55 17.62 1.35
CA VAL A 147 -16.11 17.36 1.45
C VAL A 147 -15.66 17.46 2.89
N ILE A 148 -14.85 16.49 3.32
CA ILE A 148 -14.27 16.40 4.66
C ILE A 148 -12.76 16.28 4.51
N LEU A 149 -12.01 17.09 5.25
CA LEU A 149 -10.56 17.05 5.31
C LEU A 149 -10.10 16.71 6.72
N PHE A 150 -9.34 15.62 6.84
CA PHE A 150 -8.46 15.37 7.96
C PHE A 150 -7.17 16.14 7.73
N HIS A 151 -6.79 17.00 8.67
CA HIS A 151 -5.57 17.81 8.59
C HIS A 151 -4.29 17.02 8.88
N VAL A 152 -4.41 15.70 9.02
CA VAL A 152 -3.35 14.72 9.28
C VAL A 152 -3.36 13.62 8.22
N THR A 153 -2.28 12.83 8.18
CA THR A 153 -2.15 11.66 7.31
C THR A 153 -3.12 10.54 7.68
N ALA A 154 -3.45 9.69 6.71
CA ALA A 154 -4.23 8.47 6.91
C ALA A 154 -3.42 7.33 7.58
N ASN A 155 -2.14 7.59 7.88
CA ASN A 155 -1.18 6.66 8.47
C ASN A 155 -0.60 7.25 9.77
N ALA A 156 0.32 6.53 10.42
CA ALA A 156 0.88 6.95 11.70
C ALA A 156 1.95 8.06 11.62
N GLU A 157 2.26 8.59 10.43
CA GLU A 157 3.38 9.51 10.22
C GLU A 157 3.19 10.84 10.98
N TRP A 158 1.98 11.40 10.95
CA TRP A 158 1.71 12.70 11.56
C TRP A 158 0.93 12.62 12.87
N SER A 159 0.27 11.49 13.14
CA SER A 159 -0.53 11.28 14.34
C SER A 159 -0.66 9.79 14.67
N SER A 160 -0.80 9.45 15.94
CA SER A 160 -1.19 8.09 16.37
C SER A 160 -2.69 7.81 16.18
N LEU A 161 -3.49 8.79 15.71
CA LEU A 161 -4.92 8.62 15.50
C LEU A 161 -5.24 7.39 14.62
N PRO A 162 -4.59 7.15 13.45
CA PRO A 162 -4.91 5.98 12.62
C PRO A 162 -4.59 4.63 13.26
N LEU A 163 -3.79 4.60 14.33
CA LEU A 163 -3.51 3.39 15.12
C LEU A 163 -4.59 3.12 16.18
N SER A 164 -5.47 4.08 16.45
CA SER A 164 -6.46 4.01 17.51
C SER A 164 -7.81 3.47 17.01
N GLY A 165 -8.57 2.82 17.90
CA GLY A 165 -9.95 2.44 17.63
C GLY A 165 -10.88 3.65 17.42
N LEU A 166 -10.50 4.84 17.90
CA LEU A 166 -11.24 6.09 17.66
C LEU A 166 -11.29 6.43 16.17
N PHE A 167 -10.20 6.23 15.43
CA PHE A 167 -10.15 6.52 14.01
C PHE A 167 -11.16 5.69 13.21
N VAL A 168 -11.25 4.40 13.50
CA VAL A 168 -12.23 3.50 12.88
C VAL A 168 -13.65 3.98 13.18
N GLN A 169 -13.94 4.35 14.42
CA GLN A 169 -15.25 4.89 14.82
C GLN A 169 -15.59 6.21 14.13
N MET A 170 -14.61 7.11 13.97
CA MET A 170 -14.78 8.36 13.23
C MET A 170 -15.13 8.07 11.76
N LEU A 171 -14.40 7.18 11.09
CA LEU A 171 -14.70 6.78 9.71
C LEU A 171 -16.08 6.16 9.56
N GLU A 172 -16.45 5.28 10.48
CA GLU A 172 -17.77 4.65 10.52
C GLU A 172 -18.87 5.71 10.63
N ARG A 173 -18.73 6.67 11.57
CA ARG A 173 -19.67 7.80 11.72
C ARG A 173 -19.78 8.62 10.44
N LEU A 174 -18.67 8.94 9.76
CA LEU A 174 -18.72 9.68 8.51
C LEU A 174 -19.42 8.89 7.39
N SER A 175 -19.20 7.58 7.32
CA SER A 175 -19.84 6.71 6.33
C SER A 175 -21.35 6.55 6.57
N ILE A 176 -21.78 6.50 7.83
CA ILE A 176 -23.19 6.42 8.20
C ILE A 176 -23.88 7.77 7.98
N THR A 177 -23.25 8.88 8.39
CA THR A 177 -23.79 10.23 8.18
C THR A 177 -23.92 10.56 6.69
N ALA A 178 -23.03 10.05 5.83
CA ALA A 178 -23.18 10.14 4.37
C ALA A 178 -24.48 9.46 3.86
N ALA A 179 -24.99 8.45 4.57
CA ALA A 179 -26.25 7.79 4.28
C ALA A 179 -27.46 8.33 5.09
N ALA A 180 -27.21 9.01 6.22
CA ALA A 180 -28.22 9.32 7.23
C ALA A 180 -28.57 10.82 7.36
N ASP A 181 -27.77 11.75 6.82
CA ASP A 181 -28.04 13.19 6.93
C ASP A 181 -29.06 13.68 5.90
N THR A 182 -30.31 13.26 6.10
CA THR A 182 -31.47 14.07 5.74
C THR A 182 -32.26 14.31 7.01
N THR A 183 -31.98 15.42 7.70
CA THR A 183 -32.81 15.98 8.78
C THR A 183 -34.28 15.71 8.51
N LEU A 184 -34.93 14.90 9.37
CA LEU A 184 -36.28 14.35 9.20
C LEU A 184 -37.28 15.49 8.89
N PRO A 185 -37.74 15.66 7.63
CA PRO A 185 -38.76 16.66 7.33
C PRO A 185 -40.12 16.17 7.83
N ALA A 186 -41.05 17.11 8.05
CA ALA A 186 -42.47 16.80 8.28
C ALA A 186 -43.08 15.89 7.20
N ASP A 187 -42.43 15.77 6.03
CA ASP A 187 -42.80 14.91 4.91
C ASP A 187 -42.70 13.41 5.19
N LEU A 188 -41.79 12.95 6.09
CA LEU A 188 -41.69 11.53 6.47
C LEU A 188 -42.98 11.01 7.10
N ALA A 189 -43.61 11.83 7.94
CA ALA A 189 -44.83 11.46 8.65
C ALA A 189 -46.04 11.30 7.71
N ALA A 190 -46.03 11.97 6.55
CA ALA A 190 -47.11 11.96 5.57
C ALA A 190 -46.93 10.90 4.47
N ALA A 191 -45.73 10.33 4.31
CA ALA A 191 -45.43 9.34 3.29
C ALA A 191 -45.76 7.90 3.72
N THR A 192 -46.12 7.07 2.74
CA THR A 192 -46.23 5.61 2.88
C THR A 192 -44.94 4.96 2.38
N TRP A 193 -44.42 4.00 3.14
CA TRP A 193 -43.14 3.34 2.93
C TRP A 193 -43.36 1.87 2.62
N GLN A 194 -42.84 1.40 1.49
CA GLN A 194 -42.99 0.01 1.06
C GLN A 194 -41.80 -0.82 1.57
N PRO A 195 -42.02 -2.00 2.18
CA PRO A 195 -40.91 -2.86 2.58
C PRO A 195 -40.18 -3.41 1.34
N ASP A 196 -38.87 -3.21 1.23
CA ASP A 196 -38.02 -3.77 0.16
C ASP A 196 -37.40 -5.10 0.61
N ARG A 197 -36.71 -5.09 1.75
CA ARG A 197 -36.13 -6.29 2.36
C ARG A 197 -36.40 -6.30 3.84
N VAL A 198 -36.94 -7.39 4.37
CA VAL A 198 -37.23 -7.56 5.80
C VAL A 198 -36.42 -8.70 6.38
N LEU A 199 -36.00 -8.53 7.62
CA LEU A 199 -35.30 -9.56 8.39
C LEU A 199 -36.32 -10.52 8.98
N THR A 200 -36.14 -11.81 8.72
CA THR A 200 -36.93 -12.87 9.32
C THR A 200 -36.47 -13.17 10.75
N ALA A 201 -37.27 -13.91 11.50
CA ALA A 201 -36.91 -14.37 12.85
C ALA A 201 -35.64 -15.24 12.89
N SER A 202 -35.22 -15.79 11.75
CA SER A 202 -33.97 -16.56 11.61
C SER A 202 -32.73 -15.69 11.37
N GLY A 203 -32.89 -14.37 11.22
CA GLY A 203 -31.80 -13.47 10.86
C GLY A 203 -31.51 -13.41 9.35
N THR A 204 -32.37 -14.01 8.52
CA THR A 204 -32.23 -13.97 7.05
C THR A 204 -33.00 -12.80 6.46
N LEU A 205 -32.40 -12.05 5.54
CA LEU A 205 -33.06 -10.99 4.77
C LEU A 205 -33.86 -11.58 3.59
N GLU A 206 -35.16 -11.30 3.56
CA GLU A 206 -36.06 -11.73 2.49
C GLU A 206 -36.75 -10.52 1.82
N PRO A 207 -37.19 -10.63 0.56
CA PRO A 207 -37.99 -9.59 -0.09
C PRO A 207 -39.26 -9.25 0.71
N GLY A 208 -39.52 -7.96 0.90
CA GLY A 208 -40.68 -7.42 1.63
C GLY A 208 -41.77 -6.87 0.72
N ASP A 209 -41.60 -6.96 -0.60
CA ASP A 209 -42.50 -6.42 -1.63
C ASP A 209 -43.97 -6.85 -1.49
N THR A 210 -44.20 -8.04 -0.93
CA THR A 210 -45.54 -8.59 -0.65
C THR A 210 -46.19 -8.09 0.65
N LEU A 211 -45.46 -7.35 1.48
CA LEU A 211 -45.97 -6.79 2.73
C LEU A 211 -46.67 -5.45 2.50
N PRO A 212 -47.65 -5.08 3.34
CA PRO A 212 -48.32 -3.79 3.22
C PRO A 212 -47.33 -2.64 3.50
N GLY A 213 -47.52 -1.53 2.79
CA GLY A 213 -46.81 -0.29 3.08
C GLY A 213 -47.15 0.25 4.48
N VAL A 214 -46.18 0.87 5.13
CA VAL A 214 -46.29 1.40 6.49
C VAL A 214 -46.21 2.92 6.46
N SER A 215 -46.97 3.62 7.31
CA SER A 215 -46.83 5.08 7.43
C SER A 215 -45.47 5.43 8.03
N GLY A 216 -44.88 6.57 7.64
CA GLY A 216 -43.59 6.97 8.21
C GLY A 216 -43.65 7.24 9.72
N THR A 217 -44.81 7.62 10.27
CA THR A 217 -45.02 7.72 11.72
C THR A 217 -44.89 6.37 12.41
N ALA A 218 -45.54 5.34 11.87
CA ALA A 218 -45.47 3.98 12.40
C ALA A 218 -44.05 3.40 12.24
N LEU A 219 -43.43 3.60 11.07
CA LEU A 219 -42.06 3.14 10.80
C LEU A 219 -41.03 3.67 11.80
N LEU A 220 -41.22 4.89 12.32
CA LEU A 220 -40.30 5.51 13.28
C LEU A 220 -40.62 5.15 14.74
N SER A 221 -41.90 5.10 15.10
CA SER A 221 -42.32 5.07 16.52
C SER A 221 -42.94 3.76 16.99
N GLU A 222 -43.49 2.95 16.09
CA GLU A 222 -44.13 1.70 16.49
C GLU A 222 -43.10 0.59 16.80
N PRO A 223 -43.40 -0.27 17.79
CA PRO A 223 -42.55 -1.40 18.13
C PRO A 223 -42.49 -2.40 16.98
N LEU A 224 -41.34 -3.07 16.83
CA LEU A 224 -41.17 -4.12 15.85
C LEU A 224 -42.07 -5.32 16.15
N GLY A 225 -42.63 -5.92 15.11
CA GLY A 225 -43.54 -7.06 15.21
C GLY A 225 -43.85 -7.68 13.85
N PRO A 226 -44.84 -8.58 13.78
CA PRO A 226 -45.24 -9.23 12.53
C PRO A 226 -45.66 -8.25 11.43
N GLU A 227 -46.29 -7.15 11.84
CA GLU A 227 -46.82 -6.07 11.00
C GLU A 227 -45.76 -5.00 10.65
N LEU A 228 -44.72 -4.85 11.48
CA LEU A 228 -43.61 -3.91 11.26
C LEU A 228 -42.29 -4.62 11.55
N ARG A 229 -41.70 -5.21 10.51
CA ARG A 229 -40.49 -6.02 10.64
C ARG A 229 -39.24 -5.14 10.51
N PRO A 230 -38.12 -5.48 11.16
CA PRO A 230 -36.87 -4.79 10.88
C PRO A 230 -36.43 -5.05 9.44
N GLY A 231 -35.86 -4.04 8.76
CA GLY A 231 -35.59 -4.13 7.33
C GLY A 231 -35.33 -2.80 6.64
N LEU A 232 -35.24 -2.85 5.32
CA LEU A 232 -35.13 -1.71 4.41
C LEU A 232 -36.51 -1.39 3.84
N TYR A 233 -36.85 -0.10 3.85
CA TYR A 233 -38.13 0.44 3.42
C TYR A 233 -37.89 1.53 2.37
N ASP A 234 -38.55 1.39 1.22
CA ASP A 234 -38.52 2.37 0.14
C ASP A 234 -39.62 3.42 0.33
N GLY A 235 -39.21 4.69 0.32
CA GLY A 235 -40.07 5.85 0.25
C GLY A 235 -40.02 6.51 -1.13
N PRO A 236 -40.73 7.62 -1.33
CA PRO A 236 -40.80 8.31 -2.63
C PRO A 236 -39.46 8.76 -3.19
N ASP A 237 -38.59 9.30 -2.32
CA ASP A 237 -37.31 9.91 -2.73
C ASP A 237 -36.08 9.30 -2.03
N ARG A 238 -36.27 8.33 -1.15
CA ARG A 238 -35.17 7.72 -0.36
C ARG A 238 -35.53 6.36 0.22
N ARG A 239 -34.52 5.65 0.69
CA ARG A 239 -34.65 4.37 1.41
C ARG A 239 -34.30 4.56 2.89
N LEU A 240 -35.07 3.96 3.79
CA LEU A 240 -34.87 4.03 5.24
C LEU A 240 -34.66 2.63 5.83
N ALA A 241 -33.72 2.52 6.77
CA ALA A 241 -33.48 1.28 7.50
C ALA A 241 -34.17 1.32 8.87
N ARG A 242 -34.98 0.30 9.17
CA ARG A 242 -35.54 0.04 10.49
C ARG A 242 -34.75 -1.08 11.15
N ASN A 243 -33.85 -0.72 12.07
CA ASN A 243 -32.95 -1.66 12.72
C ASN A 243 -33.70 -2.57 13.71
N ALA A 244 -33.29 -3.84 13.79
CA ALA A 244 -33.84 -4.82 14.74
C ALA A 244 -33.52 -4.51 16.21
N HIS A 245 -32.51 -3.67 16.42
CA HIS A 245 -31.97 -3.32 17.72
C HIS A 245 -31.86 -1.81 17.85
N ASP A 246 -32.24 -1.30 19.02
CA ASP A 246 -32.11 0.11 19.37
C ASP A 246 -30.71 0.36 19.96
N PRO A 247 -29.96 1.39 19.55
CA PRO A 247 -28.63 1.69 20.09
C PRO A 247 -28.57 1.78 21.63
N GLU A 248 -29.66 2.17 22.28
CA GLU A 248 -29.70 2.36 23.75
C GLU A 248 -30.09 1.10 24.53
N ARG A 249 -30.35 -0.02 23.84
CA ARG A 249 -30.82 -1.25 24.49
C ARG A 249 -29.66 -2.12 24.97
N ASP A 250 -29.61 -2.40 26.26
CA ASP A 250 -28.58 -3.28 26.83
C ASP A 250 -28.71 -4.73 26.35
N LEU A 251 -27.62 -5.29 25.81
CA LEU A 251 -27.51 -6.70 25.45
C LEU A 251 -27.15 -7.54 26.68
N ALA A 252 -28.14 -8.21 27.28
CA ALA A 252 -27.90 -9.17 28.35
C ALA A 252 -27.51 -10.56 27.79
N PRO A 253 -26.61 -11.31 28.45
CA PRO A 253 -26.30 -12.68 28.07
C PRO A 253 -27.56 -13.56 28.04
N MET A 254 -27.74 -14.31 26.96
CA MET A 254 -28.86 -15.25 26.83
C MET A 254 -28.71 -16.41 27.83
N VAL A 255 -29.73 -16.62 28.65
CA VAL A 255 -29.81 -17.77 29.56
C VAL A 255 -30.54 -18.91 28.85
N TRP A 256 -29.77 -19.86 28.32
CA TRP A 256 -30.32 -21.02 27.60
C TRP A 256 -30.92 -22.05 28.56
N PRO A 257 -32.05 -22.69 28.22
CA PRO A 257 -32.58 -23.82 28.98
C PRO A 257 -31.57 -24.97 29.10
N ALA A 258 -31.57 -25.68 30.22
CA ALA A 258 -30.73 -26.87 30.42
C ALA A 258 -31.00 -27.93 29.33
N GLY A 259 -29.93 -28.41 28.69
CA GLY A 259 -30.01 -29.37 27.59
C GLY A 259 -29.97 -28.75 26.18
N THR A 260 -29.89 -27.41 26.07
CA THR A 260 -29.74 -26.74 24.78
C THR A 260 -28.31 -26.94 24.26
N ARG A 261 -28.17 -27.57 23.09
CA ARG A 261 -26.88 -27.69 22.38
C ARG A 261 -26.57 -26.36 21.70
N ILE A 262 -25.56 -25.67 22.19
CA ILE A 262 -25.09 -24.41 21.60
C ILE A 262 -24.02 -24.76 20.56
N GLU A 263 -24.28 -24.46 19.29
CA GLU A 263 -23.31 -24.60 18.20
C GLU A 263 -22.74 -23.22 17.86
N GLY A 264 -21.40 -23.09 17.88
CA GLY A 264 -20.71 -21.83 17.61
C GLY A 264 -20.35 -21.66 16.12
N MET A 265 -19.95 -20.45 15.73
CA MET A 265 -19.53 -20.11 14.36
C MET A 265 -18.12 -20.63 13.98
N VAL A 266 -17.40 -21.27 14.90
CA VAL A 266 -16.06 -21.81 14.64
C VAL A 266 -16.21 -23.19 14.00
N ARG A 267 -15.92 -23.28 12.70
CA ARG A 267 -15.80 -24.55 11.98
C ARG A 267 -14.71 -25.37 12.68
N ALA A 268 -15.05 -26.56 13.17
CA ALA A 268 -14.08 -27.44 13.81
C ALA A 268 -12.93 -27.71 12.84
N SER A 269 -11.69 -27.52 13.29
CA SER A 269 -10.49 -27.78 12.50
C SER A 269 -10.50 -29.23 12.00
N GLU A 270 -10.44 -29.42 10.69
CA GLU A 270 -10.37 -30.75 10.09
C GLU A 270 -9.07 -31.46 10.48
N THR A 271 -9.15 -32.70 10.93
CA THR A 271 -7.96 -33.49 11.30
C THR A 271 -7.34 -34.12 10.05
N PRO A 272 -6.08 -33.81 9.68
CA PRO A 272 -5.45 -34.33 8.47
C PRO A 272 -5.05 -35.81 8.66
N LEU A 273 -5.96 -36.73 8.36
CA LEU A 273 -5.73 -38.18 8.47
C LEU A 273 -4.93 -38.77 7.29
N GLY A 274 -4.68 -37.99 6.23
CA GLY A 274 -4.01 -38.45 5.01
C GLY A 274 -2.66 -39.11 5.27
N GLY A 275 -1.81 -38.48 6.08
CA GLY A 275 -0.49 -39.02 6.43
C GLY A 275 -0.57 -40.36 7.17
N TRP A 276 -1.52 -40.49 8.10
CA TRP A 276 -1.73 -41.74 8.85
C TRP A 276 -2.23 -42.88 7.97
N LEU A 277 -3.14 -42.58 7.03
CA LEU A 277 -3.64 -43.56 6.08
C LEU A 277 -2.57 -44.00 5.08
N LEU A 278 -1.71 -43.08 4.62
CA LEU A 278 -0.59 -43.40 3.74
C LEU A 278 0.45 -44.28 4.47
N ALA A 279 0.77 -43.96 5.72
CA ALA A 279 1.68 -44.76 6.54
C ALA A 279 1.13 -46.19 6.73
N LEU A 280 -0.17 -46.32 7.01
CA LEU A 280 -0.83 -47.62 7.11
C LEU A 280 -0.76 -48.39 5.78
N ALA A 281 -1.02 -47.73 4.64
CA ALA A 281 -0.92 -48.35 3.32
C ALA A 281 0.49 -48.86 3.01
N MET A 282 1.53 -48.09 3.37
CA MET A 282 2.92 -48.52 3.21
C MET A 282 3.27 -49.74 4.09
N LEU A 283 2.77 -49.78 5.33
CA LEU A 283 2.97 -50.94 6.21
C LEU A 283 2.29 -52.20 5.66
N LEU A 284 1.09 -52.08 5.12
CA LEU A 284 0.39 -53.19 4.49
C LEU A 284 1.13 -53.70 3.25
N LEU A 285 1.63 -52.79 2.40
CA LEU A 285 2.45 -53.15 1.24
C LEU A 285 3.74 -53.87 1.65
N LEU A 286 4.42 -53.38 2.69
CA LEU A 286 5.61 -54.05 3.23
C LEU A 286 5.28 -55.45 3.74
N GLY A 287 4.14 -55.60 4.42
CA GLY A 287 3.61 -56.90 4.85
C GLY A 287 3.39 -57.86 3.69
N ASP A 288 2.78 -57.38 2.60
CA ASP A 288 2.53 -58.17 1.39
C ASP A 288 3.83 -58.61 0.68
N ILE A 289 4.81 -57.72 0.59
CA ILE A 289 6.14 -58.03 0.05
C ILE A 289 6.82 -59.12 0.89
N LEU A 290 6.77 -59.03 2.22
CA LEU A 290 7.34 -60.03 3.11
C LEU A 290 6.63 -61.38 3.00
N ALA A 291 5.29 -61.37 2.92
CA ALA A 291 4.48 -62.58 2.73
C ALA A 291 4.79 -63.25 1.38
N SER A 292 4.89 -62.46 0.30
CA SER A 292 5.24 -62.93 -1.04
C SER A 292 6.66 -63.51 -1.11
N LEU A 293 7.62 -62.89 -0.42
CA LEU A 293 8.99 -63.41 -0.28
C LEU A 293 9.04 -64.71 0.55
N ALA A 294 8.16 -64.84 1.55
CA ALA A 294 8.04 -66.05 2.35
C ALA A 294 7.52 -67.24 1.54
N LEU A 295 6.43 -67.02 0.80
CA LEU A 295 5.82 -68.03 -0.05
C LEU A 295 6.73 -68.47 -1.21
N SER A 296 7.57 -67.57 -1.71
CA SER A 296 8.54 -67.88 -2.78
C SER A 296 9.86 -68.49 -2.29
N GLY A 297 10.02 -68.75 -0.98
CA GLY A 297 11.18 -69.44 -0.41
C GLY A 297 12.49 -68.63 -0.40
N ARG A 298 12.44 -67.32 -0.64
CA ARG A 298 13.62 -66.44 -0.78
C ARG A 298 14.00 -65.67 0.50
N LEU A 299 13.41 -66.02 1.64
CA LEU A 299 13.59 -65.36 2.95
C LEU A 299 15.01 -65.42 3.56
N GLY A 300 15.91 -66.26 3.02
CA GLY A 300 17.22 -66.56 3.62
C GLY A 300 18.17 -65.35 3.74
N PRO A 301 18.56 -64.68 2.65
CA PRO A 301 19.54 -63.59 2.71
C PRO A 301 18.96 -62.24 3.15
N VAL A 302 17.64 -62.04 3.05
CA VAL A 302 16.97 -60.74 3.21
C VAL A 302 16.76 -60.36 4.69
N ARG A 303 16.88 -61.32 5.61
CA ARG A 303 16.67 -61.11 7.05
C ARG A 303 17.65 -60.11 7.69
N ARG A 304 18.81 -59.86 7.05
CA ARG A 304 19.80 -58.86 7.51
C ARG A 304 19.65 -57.48 6.87
N ALA A 305 19.04 -57.39 5.68
CA ALA A 305 18.86 -56.11 4.99
C ALA A 305 17.60 -55.35 5.45
N ALA A 306 16.53 -56.07 5.82
CA ALA A 306 15.26 -55.46 6.22
C ALA A 306 15.33 -54.67 7.55
N LEU A 307 16.24 -55.03 8.46
CA LEU A 307 16.43 -54.32 9.74
C LEU A 307 17.23 -53.01 9.59
N LEU A 308 18.06 -52.88 8.54
CA LEU A 308 18.84 -51.68 8.27
C LEU A 308 18.05 -50.65 7.45
N GLY A 309 17.15 -51.09 6.55
CA GLY A 309 16.31 -50.20 5.75
C GLY A 309 15.23 -49.48 6.57
N THR A 310 14.70 -50.10 7.63
CA THR A 310 13.66 -49.51 8.49
C THR A 310 14.20 -48.39 9.39
N VAL A 311 15.48 -48.44 9.77
CA VAL A 311 16.13 -47.35 10.52
C VAL A 311 16.49 -46.16 9.61
N ALA A 312 16.87 -46.43 8.35
CA ALA A 312 17.22 -45.37 7.39
C ALA A 312 16.02 -44.56 6.88
N ILE A 313 14.81 -45.14 6.89
CA ILE A 313 13.58 -44.42 6.48
C ILE A 313 13.07 -43.48 7.58
N LEU A 314 13.35 -43.75 8.86
CA LEU A 314 12.96 -42.87 9.97
C LEU A 314 13.87 -41.65 10.14
N THR A 315 15.05 -41.62 9.51
CA THR A 315 16.00 -40.50 9.59
C THR A 315 15.98 -39.56 8.39
N SER A 316 15.19 -39.84 7.36
CA SER A 316 15.16 -39.09 6.09
C SER A 316 13.87 -38.29 5.93
N TYR A 317 13.42 -37.62 7.00
CA TYR A 317 12.39 -36.57 6.90
C TYR A 317 13.08 -35.22 6.70
N SER A 318 13.38 -34.89 5.44
CA SER A 318 13.52 -33.50 5.00
C SER A 318 12.27 -33.17 4.19
N PRO A 319 11.52 -32.10 4.51
CA PRO A 319 10.33 -31.74 3.76
C PRO A 319 10.76 -30.95 2.52
N ASP A 320 11.11 -31.64 1.43
CA ASP A 320 11.25 -30.97 0.12
C ASP A 320 9.97 -31.16 -0.69
N THR A 321 9.21 -30.06 -0.71
CA THR A 321 8.45 -29.48 -1.83
C THR A 321 8.18 -30.40 -3.03
N ALA A 322 6.91 -30.80 -3.15
CA ALA A 322 6.38 -31.42 -4.35
C ALA A 322 6.13 -30.35 -5.43
N TRP A 323 6.74 -30.56 -6.60
CA TRP A 323 6.58 -29.71 -7.79
C TRP A 323 5.20 -29.95 -8.41
N SER A 324 4.34 -28.93 -8.41
CA SER A 324 3.10 -28.90 -9.20
C SER A 324 3.37 -28.46 -10.64
N GLN A 325 2.59 -28.98 -11.58
CA GLN A 325 2.67 -28.61 -13.01
C GLN A 325 2.29 -27.12 -13.22
N PRO A 326 2.90 -26.43 -14.21
CA PRO A 326 2.60 -25.03 -14.46
C PRO A 326 1.24 -24.89 -15.15
N GLY A 327 0.30 -24.28 -14.43
CA GLY A 327 -0.75 -23.47 -15.03
C GLY A 327 -0.15 -22.16 -15.58
N PRO A 328 -0.95 -21.28 -16.20
CA PRO A 328 -0.43 -20.00 -16.69
C PRO A 328 0.23 -19.22 -15.54
N GLU A 329 1.53 -18.93 -15.70
CA GLU A 329 2.37 -18.16 -14.76
C GLU A 329 1.78 -16.77 -14.56
N ILE A 330 0.91 -16.67 -13.56
CA ILE A 330 0.69 -15.44 -12.81
C ILE A 330 1.90 -15.37 -11.88
N ALA A 331 2.64 -14.26 -11.87
CA ALA A 331 3.78 -14.05 -11.00
C ALA A 331 3.32 -14.11 -9.52
N GLU A 332 3.33 -15.31 -8.95
CA GLU A 332 3.14 -15.53 -7.51
C GLU A 332 4.45 -15.26 -6.74
N GLU A 333 5.58 -15.14 -7.45
CA GLU A 333 6.93 -14.84 -6.92
C GLU A 333 7.52 -13.55 -7.51
N LEU A 334 8.48 -12.94 -6.80
CA LEU A 334 9.01 -11.60 -7.06
C LEU A 334 9.85 -11.57 -8.35
N ALA A 335 9.48 -10.80 -9.38
CA ALA A 335 10.30 -10.65 -10.59
C ALA A 335 10.98 -9.26 -10.71
N LEU A 336 12.21 -9.22 -11.22
CA LEU A 336 12.85 -7.97 -11.64
C LEU A 336 12.49 -7.65 -13.09
N ALA A 337 12.20 -6.40 -13.40
CA ALA A 337 11.77 -6.00 -14.74
C ALA A 337 12.62 -4.88 -15.34
N HIS A 338 12.79 -4.92 -16.67
CA HIS A 338 13.32 -3.81 -17.44
C HIS A 338 12.31 -3.32 -18.47
N VAL A 339 12.35 -2.04 -18.80
CA VAL A 339 11.53 -1.46 -19.86
C VAL A 339 12.09 -1.86 -21.23
N ILE A 340 11.22 -2.29 -22.15
CA ILE A 340 11.58 -2.55 -23.55
C ILE A 340 11.79 -1.22 -24.27
N THR A 341 12.99 -1.01 -24.79
CA THR A 341 13.41 0.27 -25.40
C THR A 341 13.18 0.33 -26.90
N GLY A 342 12.97 -0.81 -27.55
CA GLY A 342 12.95 -0.95 -29.01
C GLY A 342 14.34 -1.18 -29.61
N ASP A 343 15.41 -1.09 -28.81
CA ASP A 343 16.75 -1.55 -29.17
C ASP A 343 16.98 -2.96 -28.61
N ARG A 344 16.84 -3.97 -29.47
CA ARG A 344 16.97 -5.37 -29.10
C ARG A 344 18.29 -5.69 -28.39
N ALA A 345 19.41 -5.10 -28.82
CA ALA A 345 20.70 -5.40 -28.21
C ALA A 345 20.78 -4.86 -26.79
N LEU A 346 20.20 -3.68 -26.55
CA LEU A 346 20.10 -3.09 -25.22
C LEU A 346 19.14 -3.87 -24.32
N ASP A 347 18.00 -4.27 -24.85
CA ASP A 347 16.99 -5.04 -24.12
C ASP A 347 17.57 -6.42 -23.71
N GLU A 348 18.33 -7.09 -24.58
CA GLU A 348 19.05 -8.33 -24.26
C GLU A 348 20.10 -8.14 -23.13
N ILE A 349 20.82 -7.02 -23.14
CA ILE A 349 21.79 -6.68 -22.08
C ILE A 349 21.08 -6.38 -20.76
N ALA A 350 19.97 -5.62 -20.79
CA ALA A 350 19.17 -5.30 -19.61
C ALA A 350 18.59 -6.56 -18.97
N HIS A 351 18.05 -7.47 -19.78
CA HIS A 351 17.57 -8.76 -19.30
C HIS A 351 18.70 -9.61 -18.69
N ALA A 352 19.87 -9.70 -19.35
CA ALA A 352 21.03 -10.41 -18.81
C ALA A 352 21.60 -9.78 -17.53
N ALA A 353 21.48 -8.45 -17.39
CA ALA A 353 21.86 -7.69 -16.21
C ALA A 353 20.99 -8.02 -15.01
N LEU A 354 19.67 -7.98 -15.19
CA LEU A 354 18.73 -8.33 -14.13
C LEU A 354 18.85 -9.81 -13.74
N ARG A 355 19.24 -10.69 -14.67
CA ARG A 355 19.54 -12.09 -14.34
C ARG A 355 20.75 -12.19 -13.41
N GLY A 356 21.84 -11.48 -13.71
CA GLY A 356 23.02 -11.45 -12.86
C GLY A 356 22.76 -10.82 -11.49
N LEU A 357 21.91 -9.80 -11.45
CA LEU A 357 21.44 -9.21 -10.21
C LEU A 357 20.57 -10.18 -9.40
N GLY A 358 19.62 -10.87 -10.04
CA GLY A 358 18.79 -11.91 -9.43
C GLY A 358 19.60 -13.06 -8.84
N GLN A 359 20.59 -13.56 -9.59
CA GLN A 359 21.55 -14.56 -9.07
C GLN A 359 22.31 -14.02 -7.85
N THR A 360 22.75 -12.77 -7.90
CA THR A 360 23.47 -12.15 -6.78
C THR A 360 22.60 -11.99 -5.54
N LEU A 361 21.33 -11.64 -5.71
CA LEU A 361 20.34 -11.60 -4.62
C LEU A 361 20.18 -12.99 -4.01
N PHE A 362 19.89 -13.99 -4.83
CA PHE A 362 19.74 -15.38 -4.41
C PHE A 362 20.96 -15.90 -3.61
N PHE A 363 22.19 -15.56 -4.05
CA PHE A 363 23.41 -16.00 -3.36
C PHE A 363 23.72 -15.24 -2.06
N ARG A 364 23.18 -14.03 -1.86
CA ARG A 364 23.65 -13.12 -0.80
C ARG A 364 22.55 -12.64 0.15
N THR A 365 21.29 -12.84 -0.20
CA THR A 365 20.12 -12.42 0.59
C THR A 365 19.10 -13.56 0.66
N SER A 366 17.98 -13.34 1.34
CA SER A 366 16.84 -14.28 1.33
C SER A 366 15.83 -13.99 0.21
N VAL A 367 16.19 -13.11 -0.73
CA VAL A 367 15.34 -12.74 -1.86
C VAL A 367 15.68 -13.67 -3.01
N GLU A 368 14.67 -14.37 -3.53
CA GLU A 368 14.80 -15.32 -4.63
C GLU A 368 13.91 -14.83 -5.79
N PRO A 369 14.42 -13.95 -6.67
CA PRO A 369 13.60 -13.43 -7.75
C PRO A 369 13.41 -14.43 -8.88
N ASP A 370 12.23 -14.40 -9.48
CA ASP A 370 11.92 -15.08 -10.73
C ASP A 370 12.77 -14.57 -11.91
N PRO A 371 12.81 -15.33 -13.03
CA PRO A 371 13.48 -14.88 -14.25
C PRO A 371 13.06 -13.45 -14.65
N PRO A 372 14.00 -12.57 -15.02
CA PRO A 372 13.68 -11.18 -15.31
C PRO A 372 12.71 -11.01 -16.48
N VAL A 373 11.87 -9.98 -16.41
CA VAL A 373 10.85 -9.71 -17.43
C VAL A 373 11.17 -8.43 -18.20
N GLY A 374 10.98 -8.47 -19.51
CA GLY A 374 10.95 -7.27 -20.35
C GLY A 374 9.52 -6.73 -20.41
N VAL A 375 9.31 -5.48 -20.03
CA VAL A 375 7.99 -4.86 -19.87
C VAL A 375 7.72 -3.88 -21.02
N ASP A 376 6.58 -4.06 -21.67
CA ASP A 376 5.97 -3.11 -22.61
C ASP A 376 5.02 -2.17 -21.85
N LEU A 377 5.42 -0.91 -21.69
CA LEU A 377 4.67 0.12 -20.97
C LEU A 377 3.27 0.38 -21.56
N GLU A 378 3.05 0.03 -22.82
CA GLU A 378 1.77 0.21 -23.51
C GLU A 378 0.74 -0.88 -23.17
N ARG A 379 1.17 -2.02 -22.64
CA ARG A 379 0.32 -3.22 -22.54
C ARG A 379 0.38 -3.93 -21.20
N ASP A 380 1.56 -3.96 -20.58
CA ASP A 380 1.82 -4.80 -19.44
C ASP A 380 1.45 -4.09 -18.12
N GLU A 381 1.03 -4.88 -17.13
CA GLU A 381 0.71 -4.39 -15.79
C GLU A 381 2.00 -4.19 -14.98
N LEU A 382 2.17 -3.01 -14.39
CA LEU A 382 3.41 -2.61 -13.71
C LEU A 382 3.39 -2.94 -12.21
N ALA A 383 2.21 -3.10 -11.62
CA ALA A 383 2.03 -3.27 -10.18
C ALA A 383 2.73 -4.50 -9.58
N PHE A 384 3.12 -5.48 -10.41
CA PHE A 384 3.79 -6.71 -9.96
C PHE A 384 5.30 -6.58 -9.78
N TYR A 385 5.90 -5.48 -10.23
CA TYR A 385 7.35 -5.30 -10.18
C TYR A 385 7.71 -4.30 -9.10
N PRO A 386 8.61 -4.60 -8.17
CA PRO A 386 9.05 -3.61 -7.19
C PRO A 386 9.93 -2.52 -7.85
N LEU A 387 10.73 -2.90 -8.85
CA LEU A 387 11.74 -2.08 -9.48
C LEU A 387 11.68 -2.27 -11.00
N LEU A 388 11.61 -1.15 -11.72
CA LEU A 388 11.79 -1.08 -13.17
C LEU A 388 13.15 -0.49 -13.50
N TYR A 389 13.99 -1.28 -14.19
CA TYR A 389 15.21 -0.78 -14.80
C TYR A 389 14.90 -0.19 -16.18
N TRP A 390 15.16 1.10 -16.37
CA TRP A 390 14.87 1.81 -17.62
C TRP A 390 16.14 2.39 -18.23
N PRO A 391 16.77 1.68 -19.18
CA PRO A 391 17.91 2.21 -19.92
C PRO A 391 17.43 3.21 -20.98
N ILE A 392 18.05 4.39 -21.04
CA ILE A 392 17.65 5.46 -21.95
C ILE A 392 18.43 5.41 -23.26
N THR A 393 17.73 5.56 -24.38
CA THR A 393 18.33 5.74 -25.71
C THR A 393 17.88 7.05 -26.36
N PRO A 394 18.68 7.65 -27.27
CA PRO A 394 18.31 8.93 -27.91
C PRO A 394 17.03 8.89 -28.75
N ASP A 395 16.70 7.71 -29.29
CA ASP A 395 15.63 7.52 -30.27
C ASP A 395 14.45 6.69 -29.71
N GLN A 396 14.40 6.49 -28.39
CA GLN A 396 13.31 5.75 -27.75
C GLN A 396 11.95 6.43 -28.01
N PRO A 397 10.89 5.67 -28.38
CA PRO A 397 9.56 6.25 -28.48
C PRO A 397 9.09 6.78 -27.12
N LEU A 398 8.35 7.89 -27.13
CA LEU A 398 7.66 8.38 -25.93
C LEU A 398 6.44 7.49 -25.65
N PRO A 399 6.21 7.09 -24.39
CA PRO A 399 4.98 6.42 -23.99
C PRO A 399 3.72 7.22 -24.35
N SER A 400 2.61 6.51 -24.53
CA SER A 400 1.29 7.11 -24.68
C SER A 400 0.82 7.76 -23.37
N ALA A 401 -0.22 8.60 -23.45
CA ALA A 401 -0.83 9.20 -22.26
C ALA A 401 -1.34 8.15 -21.27
N GLU A 402 -1.84 7.01 -21.77
CA GLU A 402 -2.31 5.89 -20.94
C GLU A 402 -1.14 5.18 -20.24
N ALA A 403 -0.03 4.95 -20.96
CA ALA A 403 1.19 4.41 -20.39
C ALA A 403 1.79 5.32 -19.31
N TYR A 404 1.77 6.65 -19.50
CA TYR A 404 2.17 7.60 -18.46
C TYR A 404 1.25 7.57 -17.24
N ALA A 405 -0.06 7.38 -17.42
CA ALA A 405 -0.99 7.23 -16.28
C ALA A 405 -0.68 5.96 -15.47
N ARG A 406 -0.34 4.85 -16.13
CA ARG A 406 0.14 3.62 -15.47
C ARG A 406 1.46 3.84 -14.73
N LEU A 407 2.43 4.50 -15.35
CA LEU A 407 3.72 4.83 -14.71
C LEU A 407 3.55 5.72 -13.48
N ASN A 408 2.68 6.73 -13.52
CA ASN A 408 2.40 7.58 -12.37
C ASN A 408 1.68 6.81 -11.26
N THR A 409 0.77 5.89 -11.62
CA THR A 409 0.13 4.99 -10.64
C THR A 409 1.16 4.06 -9.98
N TYR A 410 2.08 3.51 -10.77
CA TYR A 410 3.18 2.68 -10.30
C TYR A 410 4.07 3.42 -9.28
N LEU A 411 4.47 4.65 -9.58
CA LEU A 411 5.26 5.48 -8.65
C LEU A 411 4.50 5.79 -7.35
N ARG A 412 3.20 6.12 -7.43
CA ARG A 412 2.36 6.42 -6.25
C ARG A 412 2.08 5.20 -5.37
N THR A 413 2.14 4.00 -5.93
CA THR A 413 1.90 2.74 -5.20
C THR A 413 3.19 2.13 -4.63
N GLY A 414 4.31 2.86 -4.68
CA GLY A 414 5.58 2.47 -4.07
C GLY A 414 6.56 1.78 -5.03
N GLY A 415 6.24 1.71 -6.31
CA GLY A 415 7.15 1.23 -7.34
C GLY A 415 8.34 2.17 -7.55
N MET A 416 9.53 1.62 -7.77
CA MET A 416 10.74 2.38 -8.05
C MET A 416 11.14 2.29 -9.53
N ILE A 417 11.64 3.38 -10.11
CA ILE A 417 12.26 3.39 -11.45
C ILE A 417 13.74 3.78 -11.34
N LEU A 418 14.63 2.95 -11.90
CA LEU A 418 16.04 3.26 -12.12
C LEU A 418 16.26 3.71 -13.57
N PHE A 419 16.41 5.01 -13.79
CA PHE A 419 16.78 5.56 -15.09
C PHE A 419 18.30 5.53 -15.28
N ASP A 420 18.77 4.85 -16.33
CA ASP A 420 20.18 4.78 -16.69
C ASP A 420 20.44 5.41 -18.06
N THR A 421 21.09 6.58 -18.08
CA THR A 421 21.48 7.26 -19.33
C THR A 421 22.72 6.67 -19.97
N ARG A 422 23.49 5.84 -19.25
CA ARG A 422 24.63 5.06 -19.76
C ARG A 422 25.74 5.85 -20.44
N ASP A 423 25.82 7.15 -20.16
CA ASP A 423 26.65 8.12 -20.87
C ASP A 423 27.62 8.87 -19.95
N ALA A 424 27.86 8.37 -18.73
CA ALA A 424 28.73 9.02 -17.76
C ALA A 424 30.21 9.13 -18.18
N ASP A 425 30.64 8.43 -19.23
CA ASP A 425 31.97 8.60 -19.84
C ASP A 425 32.07 9.81 -20.78
N ILE A 426 30.93 10.29 -21.29
CA ILE A 426 30.85 11.40 -22.25
C ILE A 426 30.22 12.65 -21.60
N ALA A 427 29.27 12.46 -20.69
CA ALA A 427 28.51 13.52 -20.03
C ALA A 427 29.22 14.03 -18.75
N GLY A 428 30.18 14.94 -18.94
CA GLY A 428 30.73 15.77 -17.86
C GLY A 428 30.08 17.16 -17.81
N PHE A 429 29.72 17.61 -16.60
CA PHE A 429 29.28 18.97 -16.19
C PHE A 429 28.68 19.87 -17.30
N GLY A 430 27.35 20.00 -17.31
CA GLY A 430 26.63 21.06 -18.05
C GLY A 430 26.44 20.84 -19.56
N THR A 431 26.88 19.70 -20.11
CA THR A 431 26.63 19.34 -21.50
C THR A 431 25.47 18.33 -21.58
N GLY A 432 24.39 18.71 -22.26
CA GLY A 432 23.23 17.84 -22.47
C GLY A 432 23.56 16.75 -23.48
N SER A 433 23.87 15.55 -23.01
CA SER A 433 23.99 14.37 -23.87
C SER A 433 22.66 14.05 -24.57
N PRO A 434 22.68 13.35 -25.72
CA PRO A 434 21.45 12.89 -26.37
C PRO A 434 20.56 12.05 -25.44
N ASN A 435 21.16 11.15 -24.63
CA ASN A 435 20.44 10.32 -23.68
C ASN A 435 19.84 11.16 -22.54
N GLY A 436 20.59 12.12 -21.98
CA GLY A 436 20.08 13.05 -20.98
C GLY A 436 18.98 13.98 -21.51
N ALA A 437 19.03 14.34 -22.80
CA ALA A 437 17.96 15.09 -23.45
C ALA A 437 16.69 14.25 -23.64
N MET A 438 16.82 12.96 -23.98
CA MET A 438 15.68 12.05 -24.02
C MET A 438 15.11 11.79 -22.62
N LEU A 439 15.95 11.56 -21.61
CA LEU A 439 15.51 11.39 -20.23
C LEU A 439 14.64 12.55 -19.77
N ARG A 440 15.04 13.80 -20.03
CA ARG A 440 14.21 14.97 -19.69
C ARG A 440 12.84 14.95 -20.38
N LYS A 441 12.74 14.43 -21.61
CA LYS A 441 11.46 14.30 -22.31
C LYS A 441 10.59 13.18 -21.73
N LEU A 442 11.20 12.05 -21.38
CA LEU A 442 10.52 10.91 -20.75
C LEU A 442 10.07 11.22 -19.30
N ALA A 443 10.88 11.97 -18.56
CA ALA A 443 10.63 12.32 -17.17
C ALA A 443 9.63 13.47 -17.00
N ALA A 444 9.49 14.37 -18.00
CA ALA A 444 8.64 15.56 -17.87
C ALA A 444 7.15 15.28 -17.57
N PRO A 445 6.50 14.21 -18.12
CA PRO A 445 5.12 13.87 -17.80
C PRO A 445 4.95 13.00 -16.54
N LEU A 446 6.06 12.59 -15.91
CA LEU A 446 6.06 11.76 -14.72
C LEU A 446 5.93 12.61 -13.46
N ASP A 447 5.20 12.08 -12.48
CA ASP A 447 4.97 12.66 -11.16
C ASP A 447 6.21 12.44 -10.27
N ILE A 448 7.35 13.00 -10.68
CA ILE A 448 8.64 12.84 -10.00
C ILE A 448 8.82 13.99 -9.00
N PRO A 449 9.10 13.69 -7.71
CA PRO A 449 9.38 14.72 -6.71
C PRO A 449 10.66 15.50 -7.06
N PRO A 450 10.92 16.65 -6.41
CA PRO A 450 12.17 17.37 -6.58
C PRO A 450 13.38 16.44 -6.40
N LEU A 451 14.44 16.62 -7.19
CA LEU A 451 15.60 15.74 -7.18
C LEU A 451 16.83 16.43 -6.60
N GLU A 452 17.65 15.68 -5.86
CA GLU A 452 18.97 16.10 -5.41
C GLU A 452 20.03 15.02 -5.68
N PRO A 453 21.33 15.37 -5.75
CA PRO A 453 22.40 14.38 -5.79
C PRO A 453 22.35 13.52 -4.52
N VAL A 454 22.50 12.19 -4.66
CA VAL A 454 22.43 11.25 -3.52
C VAL A 454 23.31 11.74 -2.37
N PRO A 455 22.72 12.10 -1.22
CA PRO A 455 23.50 12.50 -0.06
C PRO A 455 24.34 11.34 0.50
N GLU A 456 25.48 11.65 1.13
CA GLU A 456 26.33 10.63 1.78
C GLU A 456 25.59 9.85 2.87
N ASP A 457 24.57 10.46 3.47
CA ASP A 457 23.75 9.89 4.52
C ASP A 457 22.45 9.24 4.03
N HIS A 458 22.26 9.12 2.71
CA HIS A 458 21.08 8.52 2.10
C HIS A 458 20.98 7.01 2.37
N VAL A 459 19.77 6.47 2.56
CA VAL A 459 19.54 5.06 2.91
C VAL A 459 20.15 4.08 1.89
N LEU A 460 20.12 4.40 0.59
CA LEU A 460 20.76 3.61 -0.48
C LEU A 460 22.25 3.32 -0.27
N THR A 461 22.96 4.13 0.53
CA THR A 461 24.37 3.87 0.89
C THR A 461 24.51 2.72 1.88
N ARG A 462 23.42 2.29 2.52
CA ARG A 462 23.41 1.35 3.66
C ARG A 462 22.21 0.40 3.74
N SER A 463 21.40 0.26 2.69
CA SER A 463 20.22 -0.64 2.70
C SER A 463 20.59 -2.10 2.95
N PHE A 464 21.74 -2.55 2.42
CA PHE A 464 22.29 -3.89 2.70
C PHE A 464 23.82 -3.87 2.87
N TYR A 465 24.54 -3.35 1.87
CA TYR A 465 25.97 -3.05 1.91
C TYR A 465 26.21 -1.60 2.28
N LEU A 466 27.34 -1.32 2.92
CA LEU A 466 27.86 0.03 3.09
C LEU A 466 28.64 0.43 1.84
N LEU A 467 28.17 1.47 1.15
CA LEU A 467 28.72 1.99 -0.11
C LEU A 467 28.90 3.51 -0.01
N GLN A 468 29.99 4.01 -0.58
CA GLN A 468 30.25 5.45 -0.72
C GLN A 468 29.90 5.97 -2.11
N ASP A 469 30.06 5.11 -3.12
CA ASP A 469 29.82 5.41 -4.52
C ASP A 469 28.98 4.29 -5.15
N PHE A 470 28.33 4.61 -6.28
CA PHE A 470 27.44 3.69 -7.01
C PHE A 470 27.95 3.38 -8.42
N PRO A 471 29.15 2.81 -8.58
CA PRO A 471 29.73 2.60 -9.90
C PRO A 471 28.93 1.57 -10.71
N GLY A 472 28.91 1.74 -12.02
CA GLY A 472 28.44 0.75 -12.98
C GLY A 472 29.63 0.31 -13.84
N ARG A 473 29.45 0.24 -15.16
CA ARG A 473 30.59 0.18 -16.10
C ARG A 473 31.42 1.46 -16.07
N HIS A 474 30.79 2.58 -15.80
CA HIS A 474 31.42 3.88 -15.59
C HIS A 474 31.45 4.24 -14.09
N MET A 475 32.49 4.96 -13.68
CA MET A 475 32.68 5.45 -12.31
C MET A 475 32.03 6.84 -12.10
N GLY A 476 30.97 7.14 -12.83
CA GLY A 476 30.32 8.46 -12.81
C GLY A 476 29.77 8.79 -11.41
N ARG A 477 29.91 10.06 -11.02
CA ARG A 477 29.88 10.49 -9.62
C ARG A 477 28.53 11.00 -9.13
N THR A 478 27.61 11.36 -10.04
CA THR A 478 26.35 11.99 -9.65
C THR A 478 25.18 11.09 -10.01
N VAL A 479 24.70 10.38 -8.99
CA VAL A 479 23.38 9.74 -9.00
C VAL A 479 22.41 10.72 -8.34
N TRP A 480 21.20 10.83 -8.89
CA TRP A 480 20.14 11.68 -8.36
C TRP A 480 19.02 10.82 -7.79
N VAL A 481 18.44 11.30 -6.70
CA VAL A 481 17.30 10.72 -5.99
C VAL A 481 16.33 11.82 -5.62
N GLU A 482 15.16 11.43 -5.12
CA GLU A 482 14.24 12.36 -4.46
C GLU A 482 14.99 13.20 -3.41
N ALA A 483 14.75 14.51 -3.46
CA ALA A 483 15.29 15.46 -2.52
C ALA A 483 14.59 15.33 -1.18
N ALA A 484 15.39 15.34 -0.11
CA ALA A 484 14.86 15.41 1.22
C ALA A 484 14.09 16.72 1.47
N PRO A 485 13.11 16.71 2.39
CA PRO A 485 12.41 17.92 2.80
C PRO A 485 13.41 19.00 3.24
N PRO A 486 13.16 20.28 2.92
CA PRO A 486 14.07 21.38 3.22
C PRO A 486 14.32 21.63 4.72
N ASP A 487 13.52 21.00 5.60
CA ASP A 487 13.61 21.00 7.06
C ASP A 487 14.26 19.73 7.66
N ALA A 488 14.78 18.81 6.82
CA ALA A 488 15.51 17.63 7.28
C ALA A 488 16.90 17.99 7.84
N GLU A 489 16.99 18.26 9.14
CA GLU A 489 18.23 18.50 9.86
C GLU A 489 18.83 17.22 10.47
N GLN A 490 20.17 17.19 10.62
CA GLN A 490 20.88 16.08 11.25
C GLN A 490 20.70 16.19 12.76
N VAL A 491 20.04 15.22 13.38
CA VAL A 491 19.81 15.20 14.83
C VAL A 491 21.15 15.08 15.57
N GLU A 492 21.39 15.93 16.56
CA GLU A 492 22.63 15.92 17.36
C GLU A 492 22.81 14.56 18.06
N GLY A 493 23.89 13.85 17.74
CA GLY A 493 24.16 12.48 18.21
C GLY A 493 23.79 11.36 17.23
N MET A 494 23.14 11.67 16.11
CA MET A 494 22.88 10.75 15.00
C MET A 494 23.83 11.04 13.83
N PRO A 495 24.50 10.02 13.24
CA PRO A 495 25.40 10.24 12.11
C PRO A 495 24.68 10.58 10.79
N PHE A 496 23.34 10.52 10.73
CA PHE A 496 22.57 10.63 9.49
C PHE A 496 21.28 11.44 9.70
N ARG A 497 20.83 12.18 8.68
CA ARG A 497 19.52 12.87 8.65
C ARG A 497 18.39 11.86 8.42
N ASN A 498 17.19 12.14 8.95
CA ASN A 498 15.99 11.38 8.55
C ASN A 498 15.49 11.92 7.20
N LEU A 499 15.94 11.30 6.11
CA LEU A 499 15.84 11.89 4.76
C LEU A 499 14.65 11.46 3.93
N ASN A 500 13.81 10.55 4.42
CA ASN A 500 12.46 10.23 3.93
C ASN A 500 12.02 8.93 4.62
N ASP A 501 10.83 8.90 5.19
CA ASP A 501 10.23 7.70 5.80
C ASP A 501 9.65 6.74 4.72
N GLY A 502 10.02 6.92 3.44
CA GLY A 502 9.51 6.19 2.28
C GLY A 502 10.59 5.72 1.30
N VAL A 503 10.20 4.85 0.38
CA VAL A 503 11.05 4.39 -0.72
C VAL A 503 11.20 5.51 -1.74
N THR A 504 12.42 5.97 -1.99
CA THR A 504 12.73 6.86 -3.12
C THR A 504 12.12 6.31 -4.42
N PRO A 505 11.17 7.01 -5.06
CA PRO A 505 10.43 6.49 -6.21
C PRO A 505 11.30 6.45 -7.48
N VAL A 506 12.34 7.27 -7.54
CA VAL A 506 13.19 7.41 -8.74
C VAL A 506 14.66 7.51 -8.37
N VAL A 507 15.49 6.76 -9.10
CA VAL A 507 16.96 6.87 -9.08
C VAL A 507 17.44 7.15 -10.50
N ILE A 508 18.29 8.16 -10.68
CA ILE A 508 18.80 8.56 -12.00
C ILE A 508 20.32 8.57 -12.00
N GLY A 509 20.93 7.90 -12.97
CA GLY A 509 22.37 8.06 -13.25
C GLY A 509 22.73 7.66 -14.66
N GLY A 510 24.03 7.71 -14.97
CA GLY A 510 24.56 7.38 -16.29
C GLY A 510 25.64 6.30 -16.27
N ASN A 511 25.69 5.51 -15.20
CA ASN A 511 26.83 4.66 -14.90
C ASN A 511 26.87 3.36 -15.70
N ASP A 512 25.85 3.07 -16.52
CA ASP A 512 25.72 1.85 -17.32
C ASP A 512 25.83 0.61 -16.41
N TRP A 513 24.91 0.53 -15.45
CA TRP A 513 24.88 -0.53 -14.45
C TRP A 513 24.55 -1.88 -15.07
N ALA A 514 23.69 -1.92 -16.09
CA ALA A 514 23.37 -3.17 -16.77
C ALA A 514 24.63 -3.86 -17.33
N SER A 515 25.56 -3.12 -17.92
CA SER A 515 26.82 -3.70 -18.40
C SER A 515 27.68 -4.31 -17.29
N ALA A 516 27.58 -3.79 -16.06
CA ALA A 516 28.29 -4.34 -14.92
C ALA A 516 27.59 -5.57 -14.32
N TRP A 517 26.26 -5.61 -14.34
CA TRP A 517 25.47 -6.73 -13.81
C TRP A 517 25.29 -7.89 -14.80
N ALA A 518 25.43 -7.63 -16.10
CA ALA A 518 25.14 -8.61 -17.14
C ALA A 518 26.05 -9.85 -17.06
N VAL A 519 25.41 -11.01 -17.01
CA VAL A 519 26.06 -12.32 -17.02
C VAL A 519 25.49 -13.22 -18.12
N THR A 520 26.32 -14.12 -18.60
CA THR A 520 25.92 -15.26 -19.44
C THR A 520 25.15 -16.31 -18.62
N GLU A 521 24.53 -17.28 -19.29
CA GLU A 521 23.78 -18.36 -18.62
C GLU A 521 24.61 -19.17 -17.61
N ASN A 522 25.92 -19.28 -17.82
CA ASN A 522 26.86 -19.94 -16.92
C ASN A 522 27.41 -19.02 -15.80
N GLY A 523 26.85 -17.82 -15.63
CA GLY A 523 27.22 -16.87 -14.57
C GLY A 523 28.51 -16.07 -14.82
N SER A 524 29.13 -16.17 -16.00
CA SER A 524 30.32 -15.38 -16.32
C SER A 524 29.93 -13.95 -16.76
N PRO A 525 30.75 -12.92 -16.49
CA PRO A 525 30.46 -11.56 -16.94
C PRO A 525 30.30 -11.46 -18.46
N LEU A 526 29.22 -10.83 -18.93
CA LEU A 526 28.92 -10.68 -20.35
C LEU A 526 29.74 -9.55 -21.01
N LEU A 527 29.93 -8.44 -20.28
CA LEU A 527 30.58 -7.23 -20.79
C LEU A 527 31.76 -6.83 -19.90
N PRO A 528 32.86 -6.30 -20.46
CA PRO A 528 34.02 -5.89 -19.68
C PRO A 528 33.74 -4.63 -18.86
N VAL A 529 34.22 -4.61 -17.61
CA VAL A 529 34.20 -3.45 -16.70
C VAL A 529 35.63 -3.20 -16.24
N GLY A 530 36.14 -1.98 -16.49
CA GLY A 530 37.51 -1.61 -16.11
C GLY A 530 38.58 -2.55 -16.68
N ARG A 531 39.71 -2.68 -15.96
CA ARG A 531 40.80 -3.60 -16.30
C ARG A 531 41.37 -4.25 -15.05
N GLY A 532 41.74 -5.54 -15.15
CA GLY A 532 42.38 -6.29 -14.08
C GLY A 532 41.59 -6.26 -12.77
N PHE A 533 42.30 -6.30 -11.64
CA PHE A 533 41.70 -6.34 -10.31
C PHE A 533 40.79 -5.13 -9.99
N ALA A 534 41.12 -3.95 -10.52
CA ALA A 534 40.30 -2.75 -10.34
C ALA A 534 38.93 -2.89 -11.02
N GLY A 535 38.88 -3.54 -12.19
CA GLY A 535 37.64 -3.84 -12.90
C GLY A 535 36.74 -4.82 -12.15
N GLU A 536 37.32 -5.88 -11.59
CA GLU A 536 36.57 -6.84 -10.76
C GLU A 536 36.01 -6.19 -9.50
N ARG A 537 36.80 -5.34 -8.82
CA ARG A 537 36.32 -4.57 -7.68
C ARG A 537 35.18 -3.62 -8.06
N GLN A 538 35.28 -2.97 -9.22
CA GLN A 538 34.24 -2.08 -9.71
C GLN A 538 32.94 -2.84 -9.99
N ARG A 539 33.02 -4.01 -10.63
CA ARG A 539 31.86 -4.88 -10.85
C ARG A 539 31.22 -5.33 -9.54
N GLU A 540 32.04 -5.73 -8.57
CA GLU A 540 31.56 -6.11 -7.24
C GLU A 540 30.82 -4.96 -6.55
N LEU A 541 31.33 -3.72 -6.63
CA LEU A 541 30.64 -2.55 -6.09
C LEU A 541 29.33 -2.25 -6.84
N ALA A 542 29.30 -2.42 -8.17
CA ALA A 542 28.09 -2.29 -8.96
C ALA A 542 27.03 -3.30 -8.51
N LEU A 543 27.40 -4.58 -8.33
CA LEU A 543 26.49 -5.62 -7.85
C LEU A 543 25.95 -5.30 -6.46
N ARG A 544 26.80 -4.80 -5.56
CA ARG A 544 26.35 -4.34 -4.22
C ARG A 544 25.36 -3.20 -4.29
N PHE A 545 25.56 -2.25 -5.22
CA PHE A 545 24.59 -1.18 -5.44
C PHE A 545 23.25 -1.73 -5.93
N GLY A 546 23.25 -2.67 -6.88
CA GLY A 546 22.04 -3.37 -7.32
C GLY A 546 21.31 -4.07 -6.17
N VAL A 547 22.05 -4.75 -5.29
CA VAL A 547 21.47 -5.36 -4.07
C VAL A 547 20.89 -4.30 -3.15
N ASN A 548 21.58 -3.18 -2.92
CA ASN A 548 21.06 -2.08 -2.10
C ASN A 548 19.75 -1.52 -2.67
N LEU A 549 19.66 -1.31 -3.99
CA LEU A 549 18.43 -0.84 -4.64
C LEU A 549 17.26 -1.79 -4.40
N VAL A 550 17.45 -3.09 -4.65
CA VAL A 550 16.38 -4.07 -4.48
C VAL A 550 16.01 -4.24 -3.01
N MET A 551 16.99 -4.26 -2.10
CA MET A 551 16.69 -4.32 -0.67
C MET A 551 15.99 -3.06 -0.17
N HIS A 552 16.36 -1.89 -0.68
CA HIS A 552 15.71 -0.62 -0.34
C HIS A 552 14.22 -0.63 -0.71
N VAL A 553 13.88 -1.04 -1.93
CA VAL A 553 12.48 -1.08 -2.38
C VAL A 553 11.67 -2.15 -1.63
N LEU A 554 12.26 -3.32 -1.34
CA LEU A 554 11.55 -4.42 -0.68
C LEU A 554 11.37 -4.24 0.83
N THR A 555 12.28 -3.52 1.49
CA THR A 555 12.22 -3.33 2.94
C THR A 555 11.50 -2.05 3.35
N GLY A 556 11.16 -1.19 2.40
CA GLY A 556 10.44 0.04 2.66
C GLY A 556 11.16 0.92 3.69
N ASN A 557 10.41 1.39 4.68
CA ASN A 557 10.90 2.27 5.74
C ASN A 557 11.64 1.56 6.88
N TYR A 558 11.74 0.21 6.85
CA TYR A 558 12.40 -0.55 7.92
C TYR A 558 13.88 -0.17 8.14
N LYS A 559 14.56 0.33 7.10
CA LYS A 559 15.99 0.70 7.15
C LYS A 559 16.23 2.19 7.46
N SER A 560 15.20 3.03 7.37
CA SER A 560 15.20 4.39 7.93
C SER A 560 14.73 4.41 9.38
N ASP A 561 14.07 3.35 9.87
CA ASP A 561 13.60 3.23 11.25
C ASP A 561 14.75 3.25 12.29
N GLN A 562 14.53 4.02 13.36
CA GLN A 562 15.52 4.38 14.38
C GLN A 562 15.97 3.19 15.24
N VAL A 563 15.25 2.07 15.17
CA VAL A 563 15.48 0.87 16.01
C VAL A 563 16.84 0.23 15.75
N HIS A 564 17.42 0.37 14.55
CA HIS A 564 18.68 -0.30 14.17
C HIS A 564 19.93 0.57 14.29
N VAL A 565 19.79 1.86 14.59
CA VAL A 565 20.90 2.81 14.72
C VAL A 565 21.97 2.35 15.72
N PRO A 566 21.63 1.82 16.93
CA PRO A 566 22.64 1.35 17.88
C PRO A 566 23.53 0.22 17.31
N ALA A 567 22.94 -0.71 16.56
CA ALA A 567 23.68 -1.83 15.96
C ALA A 567 24.57 -1.41 14.77
N LEU A 568 24.23 -0.31 14.09
CA LEU A 568 25.06 0.28 13.04
C LEU A 568 26.27 1.04 13.62
N LEU A 569 26.08 1.74 14.74
CA LEU A 569 27.15 2.43 15.46
C LEU A 569 28.22 1.45 15.99
N ASP A 570 27.80 0.29 16.51
CA ASP A 570 28.73 -0.76 16.97
C ASP A 570 29.59 -1.34 15.84
N ARG A 571 29.12 -1.31 14.59
CA ARG A 571 29.85 -1.80 13.41
C ARG A 571 30.77 -0.75 12.77
N LEU A 572 30.47 0.54 12.96
CA LEU A 572 31.32 1.65 12.49
C LEU A 572 32.42 2.00 13.49
N GLY A 573 32.27 1.60 14.76
CA GLY A 573 33.28 1.75 15.81
C GLY A 573 34.35 0.65 15.88
N GLN A 574 34.29 -0.35 15.00
CA GLN A 574 35.33 -1.38 14.77
C GLN A 574 35.99 -1.16 13.41
#